data_AF-A0A7J8PLV0-F1
#
_entry.id   AF-A0A7J8PLV0-F1
#
_cell.length_a   1.000
_cell.length_b   1.000
_cell.length_c   1.000
_cell.angle_alpha   90.00
_cell.angle_beta   90.00
_cell.angle_gamma   90.00
#
_symmetry.space_group_name_H-M   'P 1'
#
loop_
_entity.id
_entity.type
_entity.pdbx_description
1 polymer ?
#
loop_
_entity_poly.entity_id
_entity_poly.type
_entity_poly.pdbx_seq_one_letter_code
_entity_poly.pdbx_strand_id
1 'polypeptide(L)'
;ERLVYEGWILYDTGHCEEGLRKAEESIKISRSFEAFFLKAYALADSSLDSSCSSTVISLLENALKCPSDNLRKGQALNNLGSVLVDCGKLDSAADCYINALKIRHTRAHQGLARVHFLKNDKATAYVEMTKLIEKAKNNASAYEKRSEYCDRDLTKADLEMVTRIDPLRVYPYRYRAAVLMDSRKEKEAIAELSRAIAFKADLHLLHLRAAFHEHVGDVLAALRDCRAALSVDPNHQEMLELHSRVNSHEP
;
A
#
# COMPACT_ATOMS: atom_id res chain seq x y z
N GLU A 1 13.31 13.13 -26.22
CA GLU A 1 12.51 11.89 -26.17
C GLU A 1 13.34 10.62 -26.02
N ARG A 2 14.30 10.31 -26.90
CA ARG A 2 15.13 9.09 -26.81
C ARG A 2 15.72 8.81 -25.41
N LEU A 3 16.34 9.82 -24.79
CA LEU A 3 16.95 9.69 -23.46
C LEU A 3 15.94 9.35 -22.36
N VAL A 4 14.71 9.87 -22.46
CA VAL A 4 13.65 9.57 -21.49
C VAL A 4 13.19 8.12 -21.63
N TYR A 5 13.02 7.63 -22.86
CA TYR A 5 12.68 6.22 -23.09
C TYR A 5 13.79 5.27 -22.61
N GLU A 6 15.05 5.56 -22.94
CA GLU A 6 16.19 4.80 -22.41
C GLU A 6 16.20 4.82 -20.88
N GLY A 7 15.92 5.98 -20.27
CA GLY A 7 15.86 6.13 -18.83
C GLY A 7 14.75 5.31 -18.17
N TRP A 8 13.55 5.25 -18.75
CA TRP A 8 12.47 4.38 -18.27
C TRP A 8 12.83 2.90 -18.37
N ILE A 9 13.41 2.46 -19.49
CA ILE A 9 13.85 1.07 -19.67
C ILE A 9 14.92 0.70 -18.63
N LEU A 10 15.88 1.59 -18.39
CA LEU A 10 16.92 1.38 -17.38
C LEU A 10 16.32 1.26 -15.98
N TYR A 11 15.41 2.16 -15.62
CA TYR A 11 14.69 2.11 -14.35
C TYR A 11 13.90 0.78 -14.19
N ASP A 12 13.10 0.40 -15.18
CA ASP A 12 12.28 -0.83 -15.16
C ASP A 12 13.14 -2.11 -15.13
N THR A 13 14.40 -2.03 -15.57
CA THR A 13 15.37 -3.14 -15.53
C THR A 13 16.27 -3.13 -14.29
N GLY A 14 16.00 -2.25 -13.32
CA GLY A 14 16.73 -2.16 -12.05
C GLY A 14 18.00 -1.29 -12.07
N HIS A 15 18.32 -0.65 -13.20
CA HIS A 15 19.46 0.26 -13.36
C HIS A 15 19.07 1.69 -13.02
N CYS A 16 18.64 1.92 -11.77
CA CYS A 16 18.05 3.18 -11.32
C CYS A 16 19.01 4.37 -11.43
N GLU A 17 20.30 4.20 -11.11
CA GLU A 17 21.30 5.27 -11.19
C GLU A 17 21.54 5.72 -12.65
N GLU A 18 21.65 4.78 -13.59
CA GLU A 18 21.77 5.09 -15.00
C GLU A 18 20.49 5.75 -15.53
N GLY A 19 19.32 5.28 -15.10
CA GLY A 19 18.03 5.90 -15.41
C GLY A 19 17.95 7.36 -14.96
N LEU A 20 18.40 7.65 -13.73
CA LEU A 20 18.50 9.01 -13.20
C LEU A 20 19.44 9.88 -14.03
N ARG A 21 20.62 9.36 -14.38
CA ARG A 21 21.59 10.08 -15.23
C ARG A 21 21.02 10.42 -16.60
N LYS A 22 20.26 9.50 -17.21
CA LYS A 22 19.57 9.73 -18.48
C LYS A 22 18.48 10.79 -18.38
N ALA A 23 17.74 10.79 -17.27
CA ALA A 23 16.76 11.84 -16.99
C ALA A 23 17.43 13.21 -16.84
N GLU A 24 18.57 13.30 -16.15
CA GLU A 24 19.36 14.53 -16.01
C GLU A 24 19.89 15.06 -17.33
N GLU A 25 20.47 14.19 -18.15
CA GLU A 25 20.93 14.53 -19.48
C GLU A 25 19.77 15.06 -20.34
N SER A 26 18.61 14.40 -20.27
CA SER A 26 17.41 14.86 -20.96
C SER A 26 16.96 16.24 -20.48
N ILE A 27 16.96 16.51 -19.18
CA ILE A 27 16.58 17.83 -18.61
C ILE A 27 17.53 18.92 -19.09
N LYS A 28 18.84 18.64 -19.18
CA LYS A 28 19.86 19.60 -19.67
C LYS A 28 19.64 19.96 -21.13
N ILE A 29 19.21 19.01 -21.97
CA ILE A 29 18.94 19.25 -23.39
C ILE A 29 17.58 19.90 -23.58
N SER A 30 16.54 19.38 -22.92
CA SER A 30 15.17 19.83 -23.05
C SER A 30 14.42 19.64 -21.73
N ARG A 31 13.96 20.76 -21.16
CA ARG A 31 13.18 20.82 -19.92
C ARG A 31 11.72 20.38 -20.15
N SER A 32 11.52 19.13 -20.55
CA SER A 32 10.19 18.56 -20.83
C SER A 32 9.53 17.98 -19.58
N PHE A 33 8.20 17.80 -19.64
CA PHE A 33 7.44 17.15 -18.58
C PHE A 33 8.01 15.77 -18.24
N GLU A 34 8.25 14.96 -19.26
CA GLU A 34 8.63 13.55 -19.14
C GLU A 34 10.02 13.41 -18.53
N ALA A 35 10.94 14.32 -18.84
CA ALA A 35 12.28 14.31 -18.29
C ALA A 35 12.28 14.63 -16.77
N PHE A 36 11.53 15.65 -16.35
CA PHE A 36 11.35 15.95 -14.93
C PHE A 36 10.59 14.84 -14.19
N PHE A 37 9.52 14.32 -14.80
CA PHE A 37 8.68 13.30 -14.19
C PHE A 37 9.45 11.99 -14.00
N LEU A 38 10.22 11.53 -15.00
CA LEU A 38 11.09 10.36 -14.87
C LEU A 38 12.10 10.54 -13.73
N LYS A 39 12.79 11.70 -13.68
CA LYS A 39 13.77 11.95 -12.62
C LYS A 39 13.12 11.94 -11.23
N ALA A 40 11.96 12.58 -11.10
CA ALA A 40 11.21 12.61 -9.84
C ALA A 40 10.79 11.20 -9.41
N TYR A 41 10.26 10.40 -10.35
CA TYR A 41 9.78 9.06 -10.08
C TYR A 41 10.91 8.12 -9.65
N ALA A 42 11.99 8.06 -10.44
CA ALA A 42 13.14 7.22 -10.13
C ALA A 42 13.79 7.61 -8.79
N LEU A 43 13.89 8.92 -8.49
CA LEU A 43 14.47 9.40 -7.25
C LEU A 43 13.61 9.07 -6.02
N ALA A 44 12.28 9.20 -6.15
CA ALA A 44 11.34 8.89 -5.07
C ALA A 44 11.37 7.41 -4.70
N ASP A 45 11.59 6.53 -5.68
CA ASP A 45 11.65 5.08 -5.47
C ASP A 45 13.02 4.62 -4.93
N SER A 46 14.11 5.22 -5.41
CA SER A 46 15.47 4.81 -5.03
C SER A 46 15.95 5.34 -3.68
N SER A 47 15.34 6.41 -3.15
CA SER A 47 15.80 7.08 -1.94
C SER A 47 14.89 6.81 -0.73
N LEU A 48 15.48 6.24 0.32
CA LEU A 48 14.83 6.06 1.64
C LEU A 48 14.99 7.31 2.53
N ASP A 49 15.67 8.34 2.05
CA ASP A 49 16.06 9.50 2.85
C ASP A 49 15.06 10.66 2.69
N SER A 50 14.64 11.22 3.83
CA SER A 50 13.80 12.42 3.91
C SER A 50 14.42 13.63 3.19
N SER A 51 15.75 13.68 3.04
CA SER A 51 16.43 14.78 2.34
C SER A 51 16.03 14.89 0.86
N CYS A 52 15.74 13.76 0.22
CA CYS A 52 15.41 13.68 -1.21
C CYS A 52 13.99 14.19 -1.53
N SER A 53 13.10 14.20 -0.54
CA SER A 53 11.69 14.63 -0.72
C SER A 53 11.58 16.07 -1.23
N SER A 54 12.44 16.97 -0.75
CA SER A 54 12.47 18.37 -1.21
C SER A 54 12.81 18.49 -2.71
N THR A 55 13.78 17.69 -3.17
CA THR A 55 14.18 17.63 -4.57
C THR A 55 13.09 17.02 -5.43
N VAL A 56 12.45 15.93 -4.99
CA VAL A 56 11.33 15.29 -5.70
C VAL A 56 10.16 16.27 -5.86
N ILE A 57 9.79 17.00 -4.81
CA ILE A 57 8.76 18.04 -4.86
C ILE A 57 9.10 19.08 -5.94
N SER A 58 10.33 19.63 -5.91
CA SER A 58 10.78 20.61 -6.89
C SER A 58 10.75 20.06 -8.32
N LEU A 59 11.14 18.79 -8.54
CA LEU A 59 11.09 18.16 -9.86
C LEU A 59 9.65 18.01 -10.36
N LEU A 60 8.71 17.58 -9.50
CA LEU A 60 7.29 17.45 -9.86
C LEU A 60 6.63 18.80 -10.14
N GLU A 61 6.94 19.83 -9.35
CA GLU A 61 6.48 21.20 -9.62
C GLU A 61 7.01 21.73 -10.96
N ASN A 62 8.28 21.45 -11.28
CA ASN A 62 8.86 21.79 -12.57
C ASN A 62 8.19 21.01 -13.71
N ALA A 63 7.89 19.71 -13.52
CA ALA A 63 7.13 18.93 -14.50
C ALA A 63 5.76 19.56 -14.78
N LEU A 64 5.02 19.95 -13.74
CA LEU A 64 3.67 20.53 -13.87
C LEU A 64 3.63 21.87 -14.62
N LYS A 65 4.74 22.63 -14.61
CA LYS A 65 4.91 23.87 -15.40
C LYS A 65 5.09 23.59 -16.89
N CYS A 66 5.52 22.39 -17.28
CA CYS A 66 5.70 22.02 -18.67
C CYS A 66 4.34 21.71 -19.36
N PRO A 67 4.24 21.89 -20.70
CA PRO A 67 3.11 21.37 -21.48
C PRO A 67 3.05 19.84 -21.39
N SER A 68 1.86 19.30 -21.13
CA SER A 68 1.60 17.86 -21.06
C SER A 68 0.08 17.62 -21.02
N ASP A 69 -0.35 16.39 -21.26
CA ASP A 69 -1.77 16.01 -21.19
C ASP A 69 -2.29 15.90 -19.73
N ASN A 70 -3.61 15.86 -19.59
CA ASN A 70 -4.26 15.77 -18.28
C ASN A 70 -3.97 14.45 -17.55
N LEU A 71 -3.69 13.36 -18.27
CA LEU A 71 -3.42 12.07 -17.67
C LEU A 71 -2.09 12.12 -16.92
N ARG A 72 -1.03 12.56 -17.61
CA ARG A 72 0.32 12.75 -17.09
C ARG A 72 0.36 13.79 -15.99
N LYS A 73 -0.28 14.95 -16.19
CA LYS A 73 -0.39 15.97 -15.13
C LYS A 73 -1.13 15.47 -13.90
N GLY A 74 -2.16 14.63 -14.09
CA GLY A 74 -2.88 13.97 -13.00
C GLY A 74 -1.97 13.05 -12.18
N GLN A 75 -1.12 12.26 -12.85
CA GLN A 75 -0.13 11.41 -12.19
C GLN A 75 0.90 12.23 -11.41
N ALA A 76 1.43 13.30 -11.99
CA ALA A 76 2.38 14.18 -11.31
C ALA A 76 1.77 14.85 -10.07
N LEU A 77 0.53 15.35 -10.15
CA LEU A 77 -0.18 15.91 -9.00
C LEU A 77 -0.45 14.86 -7.93
N ASN A 78 -0.83 13.64 -8.32
CA ASN A 78 -1.05 12.55 -7.38
C ASN A 78 0.24 12.16 -6.64
N ASN A 79 1.36 12.04 -7.37
CA ASN A 79 2.66 11.72 -6.79
C ASN A 79 3.16 12.86 -5.89
N LEU A 80 2.98 14.11 -6.32
CA LEU A 80 3.34 15.29 -5.51
C LEU A 80 2.55 15.31 -4.20
N GLY A 81 1.25 15.04 -4.27
CA GLY A 81 0.39 14.89 -3.10
C GLY A 81 0.90 13.80 -2.15
N SER A 82 1.36 12.65 -2.67
CA SER A 82 1.88 11.57 -1.82
C SER A 82 3.14 11.99 -1.07
N VAL A 83 4.12 12.56 -1.78
CA VAL A 83 5.37 13.02 -1.16
C VAL A 83 5.11 14.12 -0.13
N LEU A 84 4.16 15.02 -0.40
CA LEU A 84 3.75 16.05 0.56
C LEU A 84 3.08 15.46 1.81
N VAL A 85 2.29 14.39 1.69
CA VAL A 85 1.74 13.65 2.84
C VAL A 85 2.87 13.07 3.68
N ASP A 86 3.86 12.44 3.05
CA ASP A 86 4.98 11.81 3.74
C ASP A 86 5.87 12.86 4.42
N CYS A 87 5.90 14.11 3.89
CA CYS A 87 6.50 15.28 4.54
C CYS A 87 5.63 15.96 5.62
N GLY A 88 4.42 15.45 5.90
CA GLY A 88 3.47 16.06 6.85
C GLY A 88 2.76 17.34 6.36
N LYS A 89 2.95 17.74 5.09
CA LYS A 89 2.34 18.94 4.49
C LYS A 89 0.93 18.64 3.96
N LEU A 90 0.01 18.33 4.87
CA LEU A 90 -1.31 17.79 4.55
C LEU A 90 -2.20 18.75 3.75
N ASP A 91 -2.16 20.06 4.00
CA ASP A 91 -2.96 21.03 3.25
C ASP A 91 -2.53 21.13 1.79
N SER A 92 -1.22 21.28 1.56
CA SER A 92 -0.65 21.30 0.20
C SER A 92 -0.88 19.98 -0.54
N ALA A 93 -0.85 18.85 0.17
CA ALA A 93 -1.20 17.56 -0.41
C ALA A 93 -2.67 17.50 -0.85
N ALA A 94 -3.60 17.98 -0.02
CA ALA A 94 -5.02 18.06 -0.37
C ALA A 94 -5.24 18.90 -1.65
N ASP A 95 -4.58 20.06 -1.75
CA ASP A 95 -4.66 20.91 -2.93
C ASP A 95 -4.19 20.18 -4.20
N CYS A 96 -3.10 19.41 -4.10
CA CYS A 96 -2.60 18.60 -5.21
C CYS A 96 -3.63 17.56 -5.67
N TYR A 97 -4.23 16.83 -4.74
CA TYR A 97 -5.26 15.84 -5.07
C TYR A 97 -6.55 16.49 -5.63
N ILE A 98 -6.99 17.61 -5.07
CA ILE A 98 -8.14 18.37 -5.59
C ILE A 98 -7.86 18.84 -7.03
N ASN A 99 -6.66 19.35 -7.29
CA ASN A 99 -6.27 19.76 -8.64
C ASN A 99 -6.18 18.57 -9.60
N ALA A 100 -5.72 17.40 -9.14
CA ALA A 100 -5.73 16.17 -9.94
C ALA A 100 -7.17 15.74 -10.28
N LEU A 101 -8.10 15.84 -9.33
CA LEU A 101 -9.51 15.54 -9.54
C LEU A 101 -10.18 16.51 -10.53
N LYS A 102 -9.83 17.81 -10.50
CA LYS A 102 -10.32 18.80 -11.48
C LYS A 102 -9.97 18.43 -12.92
N ILE A 103 -8.81 17.80 -13.13
CA ILE A 103 -8.40 17.27 -14.45
C ILE A 103 -8.77 15.80 -14.66
N ARG A 104 -9.76 15.30 -13.89
CA ARG A 104 -10.38 13.97 -13.99
C ARG A 104 -9.45 12.79 -13.66
N HIS A 105 -8.40 13.01 -12.88
CA HIS A 105 -7.56 11.92 -12.36
C HIS A 105 -8.23 11.24 -11.15
N THR A 106 -9.09 10.25 -11.41
CA THR A 106 -9.97 9.65 -10.38
C THR A 106 -9.23 8.98 -9.22
N ARG A 107 -8.02 8.45 -9.45
CA ARG A 107 -7.21 7.83 -8.38
C ARG A 107 -6.85 8.78 -7.24
N ALA A 108 -6.87 10.10 -7.48
CA ALA A 108 -6.60 11.10 -6.45
C ALA A 108 -7.61 11.09 -5.29
N HIS A 109 -8.82 10.52 -5.46
CA HIS A 109 -9.76 10.32 -4.36
C HIS A 109 -9.14 9.52 -3.21
N GLN A 110 -8.33 8.49 -3.51
CA GLN A 110 -7.66 7.67 -2.49
C GLN A 110 -6.63 8.50 -1.70
N GLY A 111 -5.85 9.32 -2.40
CA GLY A 111 -4.87 10.20 -1.76
C GLY A 111 -5.54 11.27 -0.88
N LEU A 112 -6.63 11.85 -1.36
CA LEU A 112 -7.40 12.83 -0.59
C LEU A 112 -8.07 12.21 0.65
N ALA A 113 -8.60 10.98 0.54
CA ALA A 113 -9.11 10.23 1.68
C ALA A 113 -8.04 9.97 2.74
N ARG A 114 -6.81 9.60 2.32
CA ARG A 114 -5.66 9.46 3.23
C ARG A 114 -5.37 10.77 3.98
N VAL A 115 -5.43 11.92 3.30
CA VAL A 115 -5.23 13.22 3.94
C VAL A 115 -6.30 13.50 5.00
N HIS A 116 -7.59 13.28 4.70
CA HIS A 116 -8.67 13.45 5.68
C HIS A 116 -8.49 12.53 6.89
N PHE A 117 -8.14 11.27 6.65
CA PHE A 117 -7.86 10.32 7.73
C PHE A 117 -6.71 10.77 8.63
N LEU A 118 -5.60 11.25 8.06
CA LEU A 118 -4.45 11.77 8.82
C LEU A 118 -4.78 13.05 9.61
N LYS A 119 -5.81 13.81 9.17
CA LYS A 119 -6.38 14.92 9.93
C LYS A 119 -7.43 14.48 10.96
N ASN A 120 -7.53 13.19 11.24
CA ASN A 120 -8.50 12.57 12.14
C ASN A 120 -9.97 12.74 11.70
N ASP A 121 -10.23 12.96 10.42
CA ASP A 121 -11.57 13.03 9.84
C ASP A 121 -11.89 11.76 9.03
N LYS A 122 -12.22 10.69 9.76
CA LYS A 122 -12.56 9.39 9.16
C LYS A 122 -13.83 9.44 8.33
N ALA A 123 -14.81 10.25 8.74
CA ALA A 123 -16.10 10.37 8.05
C ALA A 123 -15.92 10.93 6.64
N THR A 124 -15.15 12.01 6.50
CA THR A 124 -14.86 12.58 5.18
C THR A 124 -13.98 11.64 4.35
N ALA A 125 -13.01 10.95 4.96
CA ALA A 125 -12.21 9.94 4.26
C ALA A 125 -13.09 8.81 3.67
N TYR A 126 -14.07 8.32 4.43
CA TYR A 126 -15.02 7.30 3.97
C TYR A 126 -15.88 7.79 2.80
N VAL A 127 -16.41 9.01 2.89
CA VAL A 127 -17.20 9.64 1.81
C VAL A 127 -16.35 9.80 0.55
N GLU A 128 -15.10 10.21 0.69
CA GLU A 128 -14.20 10.42 -0.43
C GLU A 128 -13.85 9.10 -1.14
N MET A 129 -13.60 8.03 -0.39
CA MET A 129 -13.45 6.68 -0.95
C MET A 129 -14.71 6.16 -1.62
N THR A 130 -15.89 6.53 -1.11
CA THR A 130 -17.18 6.16 -1.74
C THR A 130 -17.29 6.75 -3.14
N LYS A 131 -16.89 8.01 -3.33
CA LYS A 131 -16.82 8.64 -4.67
C LYS A 131 -15.88 7.89 -5.62
N LEU A 132 -14.78 7.33 -5.11
CA LEU A 132 -13.88 6.49 -5.91
C LEU A 132 -14.56 5.18 -6.34
N ILE A 133 -15.24 4.51 -5.41
CA ILE A 133 -15.93 3.23 -5.66
C ILE A 133 -17.06 3.40 -6.69
N GLU A 134 -17.83 4.47 -6.61
CA GLU A 134 -18.90 4.78 -7.58
C GLU A 134 -18.36 4.94 -9.01
N LYS A 135 -17.13 5.46 -9.15
CA LYS A 135 -16.46 5.65 -10.45
C LYS A 135 -15.71 4.40 -10.92
N ALA A 136 -15.11 3.66 -9.99
CA ALA A 136 -14.28 2.51 -10.28
C ALA A 136 -15.11 1.22 -10.17
N LYS A 137 -15.69 0.77 -11.28
CA LYS A 137 -16.40 -0.52 -11.34
C LYS A 137 -15.49 -1.65 -10.86
N ASN A 138 -15.97 -2.49 -9.93
CA ASN A 138 -15.31 -3.69 -9.42
C ASN A 138 -13.89 -3.49 -8.84
N ASN A 139 -13.69 -2.44 -8.03
CA ASN A 139 -12.39 -2.20 -7.41
C ASN A 139 -12.32 -2.76 -5.97
N ALA A 140 -11.88 -4.03 -5.83
CA ALA A 140 -11.64 -4.66 -4.53
C ALA A 140 -10.70 -3.81 -3.64
N SER A 141 -9.66 -3.21 -4.24
CA SER A 141 -8.70 -2.38 -3.50
C SER A 141 -9.34 -1.12 -2.89
N ALA A 142 -10.36 -0.57 -3.54
CA ALA A 142 -11.04 0.61 -3.03
C ALA A 142 -11.95 0.28 -1.84
N TYR A 143 -12.66 -0.86 -1.87
CA TYR A 143 -13.42 -1.35 -0.71
C TYR A 143 -12.48 -1.67 0.46
N GLU A 144 -11.37 -2.35 0.20
CA GLU A 144 -10.36 -2.65 1.23
C GLU A 144 -9.86 -1.38 1.90
N LYS A 145 -9.47 -0.37 1.11
CA LYS A 145 -8.98 0.89 1.64
C LYS A 145 -10.05 1.68 2.39
N ARG A 146 -11.30 1.67 1.92
CA ARG A 146 -12.43 2.33 2.61
C ARG A 146 -12.74 1.67 3.96
N SER A 147 -12.53 0.36 4.07
CA SER A 147 -12.77 -0.39 5.30
C SER A 147 -11.92 0.07 6.50
N GLU A 148 -10.80 0.76 6.24
CA GLU A 148 -9.94 1.41 7.24
C GLU A 148 -10.56 2.69 7.85
N TYR A 149 -11.59 3.25 7.20
CA TYR A 149 -12.17 4.57 7.53
C TYR A 149 -13.57 4.49 8.15
N CYS A 150 -14.03 3.31 8.56
CA CYS A 150 -15.36 3.11 9.12
C CYS A 150 -15.37 2.25 10.38
N ASP A 151 -16.53 2.19 11.01
CA ASP A 151 -16.79 1.33 12.16
C ASP A 151 -16.95 -0.14 11.75
N ARG A 152 -16.88 -1.03 12.74
CA ARG A 152 -16.81 -2.48 12.58
C ARG A 152 -17.85 -3.07 11.62
N ASP A 153 -19.10 -2.62 11.67
CA ASP A 153 -20.17 -3.18 10.84
C ASP A 153 -20.01 -2.80 9.36
N LEU A 154 -19.60 -1.56 9.09
CA LEU A 154 -19.29 -1.10 7.73
C LEU A 154 -17.99 -1.73 7.22
N THR A 155 -16.98 -1.89 8.08
CA THR A 155 -15.73 -2.58 7.74
C THR A 155 -16.02 -4.02 7.31
N LYS A 156 -16.88 -4.73 8.06
CA LYS A 156 -17.31 -6.07 7.69
C LYS A 156 -17.97 -6.10 6.31
N ALA A 157 -18.92 -5.21 6.04
CA ALA A 157 -19.61 -5.14 4.75
C ALA A 157 -18.64 -4.84 3.59
N ASP A 158 -17.70 -3.90 3.78
CA ASP A 158 -16.68 -3.59 2.78
C ASP A 158 -15.76 -4.79 2.53
N LEU A 159 -15.36 -5.53 3.56
CA LEU A 159 -14.49 -6.69 3.41
C LEU A 159 -15.19 -7.92 2.81
N GLU A 160 -16.49 -8.09 3.04
CA GLU A 160 -17.31 -9.07 2.31
C GLU A 160 -17.34 -8.74 0.81
N MET A 161 -17.46 -7.45 0.49
CA MET A 161 -17.36 -6.96 -0.89
C MET A 161 -15.97 -7.23 -1.51
N VAL A 162 -14.89 -7.03 -0.75
CA VAL A 162 -13.53 -7.38 -1.21
C VAL A 162 -13.44 -8.85 -1.55
N THR A 163 -13.85 -9.76 -0.65
CA THR A 163 -13.80 -11.22 -0.91
C THR A 163 -14.66 -11.62 -2.10
N ARG A 164 -15.80 -10.96 -2.32
CA ARG A 164 -16.67 -11.24 -3.48
C ARG A 164 -16.03 -10.84 -4.81
N ILE A 165 -15.30 -9.71 -4.84
CA ILE A 165 -14.66 -9.20 -6.06
C ILE A 165 -13.32 -9.92 -6.31
N ASP A 166 -12.52 -10.10 -5.28
CA ASP A 166 -11.19 -10.70 -5.33
C ASP A 166 -10.96 -11.62 -4.12
N PRO A 167 -11.31 -12.92 -4.25
CA PRO A 167 -11.19 -13.90 -3.16
C PRO A 167 -9.76 -14.17 -2.70
N LEU A 168 -8.74 -13.78 -3.49
CA LEU A 168 -7.33 -14.05 -3.20
C LEU A 168 -6.68 -12.96 -2.33
N ARG A 169 -7.41 -11.90 -2.00
CA ARG A 169 -6.93 -10.88 -1.06
C ARG A 169 -6.95 -11.39 0.36
N VAL A 170 -5.81 -11.27 1.02
CA VAL A 170 -5.58 -11.83 2.35
C VAL A 170 -6.16 -10.97 3.48
N TYR A 171 -6.20 -9.64 3.32
CA TYR A 171 -6.65 -8.72 4.38
C TYR A 171 -8.06 -9.03 4.93
N PRO A 172 -9.10 -9.29 4.12
CA PRO A 172 -10.42 -9.69 4.61
C PRO A 172 -10.43 -10.93 5.50
N TYR A 173 -9.58 -11.93 5.22
CA TYR A 173 -9.51 -13.15 6.03
C TYR A 173 -8.82 -12.87 7.37
N ARG A 174 -7.72 -12.11 7.37
CA ARG A 174 -7.03 -11.71 8.61
C ARG A 174 -7.94 -10.92 9.53
N TYR A 175 -8.66 -9.93 8.99
CA TYR A 175 -9.58 -9.11 9.76
C TYR A 175 -10.71 -9.95 10.37
N ARG A 176 -11.38 -10.79 9.56
CA ARG A 176 -12.44 -11.68 10.05
C ARG A 176 -11.93 -12.66 11.10
N ALA A 177 -10.74 -13.23 10.92
CA ALA A 177 -10.13 -14.12 11.89
C ALA A 177 -9.87 -13.43 13.23
N ALA A 178 -9.35 -12.20 13.23
CA ALA A 178 -9.16 -11.40 14.44
C ALA A 178 -10.50 -11.12 15.16
N VAL A 179 -11.52 -10.68 14.41
CA VAL A 179 -12.87 -10.44 14.97
C VAL A 179 -13.49 -11.71 15.56
N LEU A 180 -13.28 -12.86 14.92
CA LEU A 180 -13.73 -14.16 15.41
C LEU A 180 -12.98 -14.56 16.70
N MET A 181 -11.68 -14.32 16.75
CA MET A 181 -10.86 -14.57 17.95
C MET A 181 -11.32 -13.72 19.13
N ASP A 182 -11.53 -12.41 18.93
CA ASP A 182 -12.07 -11.50 19.94
C ASP A 182 -13.47 -11.92 20.42
N SER A 183 -14.25 -12.55 19.54
CA SER A 183 -15.57 -13.11 19.83
C SER A 183 -15.52 -14.51 20.47
N ARG A 184 -14.33 -15.00 20.85
CA ARG A 184 -14.07 -16.35 21.39
C ARG A 184 -14.50 -17.50 20.47
N LYS A 185 -14.54 -17.25 19.16
CA LYS A 185 -14.82 -18.25 18.13
C LYS A 185 -13.52 -18.77 17.53
N GLU A 186 -12.65 -19.29 18.39
CA GLU A 186 -11.27 -19.65 18.07
C GLU A 186 -11.14 -20.64 16.89
N LYS A 187 -11.99 -21.68 16.87
CA LYS A 187 -12.01 -22.66 15.78
C LYS A 187 -12.37 -22.04 14.42
N GLU A 188 -13.36 -21.13 14.42
CA GLU A 188 -13.75 -20.41 13.20
C GLU A 188 -12.63 -19.46 12.75
N ALA A 189 -11.95 -18.79 13.68
CA ALA A 189 -10.84 -17.90 13.40
C ALA A 189 -9.65 -18.63 12.72
N ILE A 190 -9.26 -19.79 13.27
CA ILE A 190 -8.20 -20.64 12.68
C ILE A 190 -8.61 -21.17 11.30
N ALA A 191 -9.89 -21.56 11.13
CA ALA A 191 -10.41 -22.00 9.85
C ALA A 191 -10.38 -20.87 8.80
N GLU A 192 -10.70 -19.63 9.20
CA GLU A 192 -10.64 -18.45 8.35
C GLU A 192 -9.23 -18.21 7.79
N LEU A 193 -8.21 -18.27 8.65
CA LEU A 193 -6.80 -18.15 8.22
C LEU A 193 -6.36 -19.34 7.36
N SER A 194 -6.84 -20.54 7.67
CA SER A 194 -6.53 -21.74 6.89
C SER A 194 -7.07 -21.66 5.47
N ARG A 195 -8.24 -21.03 5.25
CA ARG A 195 -8.74 -20.74 3.90
C ARG A 195 -7.80 -19.80 3.14
N ALA A 196 -7.28 -18.77 3.79
CA ALA A 196 -6.33 -17.85 3.17
C ALA A 196 -5.01 -18.53 2.79
N ILE A 197 -4.46 -19.31 3.72
CA ILE A 197 -3.19 -20.04 3.54
C ILE A 197 -3.27 -21.06 2.41
N ALA A 198 -4.45 -21.65 2.17
CA ALA A 198 -4.65 -22.64 1.11
C ALA A 198 -4.39 -22.09 -0.31
N PHE A 199 -4.57 -20.78 -0.54
CA PHE A 199 -4.28 -20.15 -1.83
C PHE A 199 -3.06 -19.21 -1.79
N LYS A 200 -2.70 -18.67 -0.62
CA LYS A 200 -1.51 -17.84 -0.44
C LYS A 200 -0.96 -18.07 0.96
N ALA A 201 0.10 -18.87 1.06
CA ALA A 201 0.91 -18.95 2.26
C ALA A 201 1.84 -17.73 2.29
N ASP A 202 1.56 -16.78 3.17
CA ASP A 202 2.46 -15.66 3.48
C ASP A 202 2.86 -15.68 4.95
N LEU A 203 4.01 -15.06 5.23
CA LEU A 203 4.64 -15.03 6.55
C LEU A 203 3.69 -14.48 7.63
N HIS A 204 2.91 -13.44 7.32
CA HIS A 204 2.00 -12.82 8.29
C HIS A 204 0.81 -13.73 8.61
N LEU A 205 0.29 -14.45 7.63
CA LEU A 205 -0.78 -15.43 7.84
C LEU A 205 -0.31 -16.60 8.71
N LEU A 206 0.88 -17.14 8.43
CA LEU A 206 1.46 -18.24 9.20
C LEU A 206 1.75 -17.79 10.64
N HIS A 207 2.34 -16.61 10.82
CA HIS A 207 2.58 -16.05 12.15
C HIS A 207 1.27 -15.87 12.93
N LEU A 208 0.24 -15.27 12.32
CA LEU A 208 -1.04 -15.05 12.98
C LEU A 208 -1.74 -16.38 13.35
N ARG A 209 -1.71 -17.38 12.47
CA ARG A 209 -2.31 -18.69 12.76
C ARG A 209 -1.51 -19.45 13.83
N ALA A 210 -0.19 -19.35 13.84
CA ALA A 210 0.66 -19.90 14.90
C ALA A 210 0.30 -19.29 16.28
N ALA A 211 0.14 -17.97 16.35
CA ALA A 211 -0.27 -17.28 17.58
C ALA A 211 -1.68 -17.71 18.03
N PHE A 212 -2.59 -17.96 17.09
CA PHE A 212 -3.93 -18.47 17.42
C PHE A 212 -3.89 -19.92 17.93
N HIS A 213 -3.02 -20.76 17.35
CA HIS A 213 -2.79 -22.12 17.84
C HIS A 213 -2.15 -22.13 19.23
N GLU A 214 -1.19 -21.25 19.50
CA GLU A 214 -0.61 -21.07 20.85
C GLU A 214 -1.70 -20.67 21.85
N HIS A 215 -2.54 -19.69 21.50
CA HIS A 215 -3.61 -19.21 22.39
C HIS A 215 -4.58 -20.31 22.82
N VAL A 216 -4.93 -21.23 21.91
CA VAL A 216 -5.82 -22.37 22.21
C VAL A 216 -5.11 -23.58 22.83
N GLY A 217 -3.79 -23.50 23.01
CA GLY A 217 -2.96 -24.58 23.55
C GLY A 217 -2.61 -25.70 22.55
N ASP A 218 -2.81 -25.49 21.25
CA ASP A 218 -2.39 -26.43 20.20
C ASP A 218 -0.93 -26.22 19.82
N VAL A 219 -0.04 -26.64 20.73
CA VAL A 219 1.43 -26.51 20.61
C VAL A 219 1.95 -27.10 19.30
N LEU A 220 1.45 -28.28 18.90
CA LEU A 220 1.91 -28.98 17.69
C LEU A 220 1.58 -28.20 16.42
N ALA A 221 0.35 -27.68 16.29
CA ALA A 221 -0.03 -26.88 15.14
C ALA A 221 0.70 -25.53 15.11
N ALA A 222 0.90 -24.91 16.28
CA ALA A 222 1.70 -23.68 16.39
C ALA A 222 3.13 -23.90 15.89
N LEU A 223 3.84 -24.93 16.38
CA LEU A 223 5.21 -25.25 15.93
C LEU A 223 5.28 -25.57 14.44
N ARG A 224 4.25 -26.23 13.88
CA ARG A 224 4.19 -26.49 12.43
C ARG A 224 4.18 -25.19 11.63
N ASP A 225 3.34 -24.24 12.03
CA ASP A 225 3.25 -22.93 11.37
C ASP A 225 4.52 -22.11 11.61
N CYS A 226 5.14 -22.21 12.79
CA CYS A 226 6.46 -21.62 13.07
C CYS A 226 7.52 -22.12 12.08
N ARG A 227 7.63 -23.44 11.91
CA ARG A 227 8.61 -24.05 11.00
C ARG A 227 8.35 -23.65 9.54
N ALA A 228 7.08 -23.56 9.15
CA ALA A 228 6.70 -23.12 7.81
C ALA A 228 7.04 -21.64 7.56
N ALA A 229 6.87 -20.78 8.56
CA ALA A 229 7.27 -19.37 8.46
C ALA A 229 8.80 -19.21 8.42
N LEU A 230 9.53 -19.93 9.28
CA LEU A 230 11.00 -19.88 9.34
C LEU A 230 11.67 -20.52 8.12
N SER A 231 10.99 -21.38 7.36
CA SER A 231 11.52 -21.85 6.07
C SER A 231 11.43 -20.79 4.97
N VAL A 232 10.53 -19.81 5.11
CA VAL A 232 10.41 -18.66 4.20
C VAL A 232 11.38 -17.56 4.60
N ASP A 233 11.45 -17.23 5.89
CA ASP A 233 12.41 -16.27 6.45
C ASP A 233 13.05 -16.82 7.74
N PRO A 234 14.25 -17.42 7.64
CA PRO A 234 14.96 -17.98 8.79
C PRO A 234 15.31 -16.98 9.89
N ASN A 235 15.36 -15.68 9.56
CA ASN A 235 15.77 -14.62 10.48
C ASN A 235 14.58 -13.81 11.02
N HIS A 236 13.35 -14.29 10.83
CA HIS A 236 12.17 -13.57 11.30
C HIS A 236 12.07 -13.59 12.83
N GLN A 237 12.43 -12.47 13.45
CA GLN A 237 12.61 -12.36 14.90
C GLN A 237 11.35 -12.73 15.70
N GLU A 238 10.18 -12.21 15.32
CA GLU A 238 8.91 -12.49 16.03
C GLU A 238 8.56 -13.99 16.00
N MET A 239 8.86 -14.66 14.88
CA MET A 239 8.57 -16.08 14.70
C MET A 239 9.55 -16.96 15.47
N LEU A 240 10.82 -16.57 15.57
CA LEU A 240 11.81 -17.23 16.43
C LEU A 240 11.42 -17.14 17.91
N GLU A 241 10.96 -15.96 18.34
CA GLU A 241 10.48 -15.74 19.71
C GLU A 241 9.24 -16.57 20.01
N LEU A 242 8.26 -16.60 19.10
CA LEU A 242 7.07 -17.44 19.23
C LEU A 242 7.44 -18.93 19.23
N HIS A 243 8.32 -19.38 18.34
CA HIS A 243 8.79 -20.76 18.30
C HIS A 243 9.44 -21.17 19.63
N SER A 244 10.36 -20.35 20.17
CA SER A 244 11.01 -20.60 21.46
C SER A 244 10.00 -20.70 22.60
N ARG A 245 9.04 -19.77 22.64
CA ARG A 245 7.98 -19.74 23.66
C ARG A 245 7.11 -20.98 23.61
N VAL A 246 6.61 -21.35 22.44
CA VAL A 246 5.77 -22.55 22.25
C VAL A 246 6.55 -23.83 22.59
N ASN A 247 7.83 -23.91 22.19
CA ASN A 247 8.67 -25.08 22.45
C ASN A 247 9.01 -25.28 23.94
N SER A 248 8.98 -24.21 24.75
CA SER A 248 9.15 -24.30 26.21
C SER A 248 7.93 -24.90 26.93
N HIS A 249 6.78 -25.00 26.24
CA HIS A 249 5.55 -25.61 26.76
C HIS A 249 5.43 -27.09 26.37
N GLU A 250 6.41 -27.64 25.64
CA GLU A 250 6.48 -29.06 25.32
C GLU A 250 7.02 -29.81 26.58
N PRO A 251 6.31 -30.84 27.08
CA PRO A 251 6.68 -31.59 28.28
C PRO A 251 7.93 -32.47 28.10
#